data_AF-A0A4Q3V3Z1-F1
#
_entry.id   AF-A0A4Q3V3Z1-F1
#
_cell.length_a   1.000
_cell.length_b   1.000
_cell.length_c   1.000
_cell.angle_alpha   90.00
_cell.angle_beta   90.00
_cell.angle_gamma   90.00
#
_symmetry.space_group_name_H-M   'P 1'
#
loop_
_entity.id
_entity.type
_entity.pdbx_description
1 polymer ?
#
loop_
_entity_poly.entity_id
_entity_poly.type
_entity_poly.pdbx_seq_one_letter_code
_entity_poly.pdbx_strand_id
1 'polypeptide(L)'
;MATGRKLNLDATYEHLIKPVFEDLGIKCIRASDVRHSGIIDVPMYQNIYKADIVVADISTLNANAIYELGVRHALRPYTTIVIAEDQLQY
;
A
#
# COMPACT_ATOMS: atom_id res chain seq x y z
N MET A 1 3.40 20.72 -7.01
CA MET A 1 3.30 20.81 -8.48
C MET A 1 3.19 19.38 -9.01
N ALA A 2 2.14 19.04 -9.75
CA ALA A 2 2.03 17.68 -10.33
C ALA A 2 3.00 17.58 -11.50
N THR A 3 3.98 16.68 -11.43
CA THR A 3 5.11 16.57 -12.37
C THR A 3 4.71 16.07 -13.77
N GLY A 4 3.41 15.89 -14.05
CA GLY A 4 2.91 15.32 -15.32
C GLY A 4 3.34 13.85 -15.56
N ARG A 5 4.20 13.29 -14.71
CA ARG A 5 4.64 11.90 -14.72
C ARG A 5 3.49 11.01 -14.29
N LYS A 6 3.10 10.09 -15.17
CA LYS A 6 2.14 9.04 -14.86
C LYS A 6 2.88 7.86 -14.27
N LEU A 7 2.70 7.63 -12.97
CA LEU A 7 3.21 6.45 -12.28
C LEU A 7 2.25 5.28 -12.52
N ASN A 8 2.81 4.12 -12.83
CA ASN A 8 2.03 2.89 -13.00
C ASN A 8 2.24 1.98 -11.79
N LEU A 9 1.36 2.15 -10.79
CA LEU A 9 1.39 1.34 -9.57
C LEU A 9 0.99 -0.13 -9.82
N ASP A 10 0.23 -0.41 -10.89
CA ASP A 10 -0.10 -1.78 -11.28
C ASP A 10 1.16 -2.54 -11.70
N ALA A 11 2.03 -1.90 -12.47
CA ALA A 11 3.30 -2.49 -12.87
C ALA A 11 4.21 -2.76 -11.67
N THR A 12 4.29 -1.85 -10.70
CA THR A 12 5.04 -2.07 -9.44
C THR A 12 4.46 -3.27 -8.69
N TYR A 13 3.14 -3.37 -8.58
CA TYR A 13 2.50 -4.47 -7.88
C TYR A 13 2.73 -5.83 -8.57
N GLU A 14 2.43 -5.93 -9.87
CA GLU A 14 2.48 -7.21 -10.61
C GLU A 14 3.91 -7.69 -10.89
N HIS A 15 4.88 -6.78 -11.06
CA HIS A 15 6.23 -7.15 -11.47
C HIS A 15 7.28 -7.11 -10.36
N LEU A 16 7.00 -6.43 -9.23
CA LEU A 16 7.97 -6.31 -8.13
C LEU A 16 7.42 -6.87 -6.82
N ILE A 17 6.25 -6.40 -6.38
CA ILE A 17 5.73 -6.76 -5.06
C ILE A 17 5.23 -8.20 -5.06
N LYS A 18 4.20 -8.50 -5.85
CA LYS A 18 3.51 -9.79 -5.82
C LYS A 18 4.45 -10.98 -6.08
N PRO A 19 5.34 -10.98 -7.09
CA PRO A 19 6.24 -12.11 -7.33
C PRO A 19 7.15 -12.42 -6.14
N VAL A 20 7.68 -11.39 -5.47
CA VAL A 20 8.57 -11.56 -4.30
C VAL A 20 7.82 -12.23 -3.15
N PHE A 21 6.59 -11.81 -2.85
CA PHE A 21 5.80 -12.44 -1.78
C PHE A 21 5.35 -13.85 -2.17
N GLU A 22 5.00 -14.10 -3.44
CA GLU A 22 4.64 -15.42 -3.94
C GLU A 22 5.81 -16.42 -3.85
N ASP A 23 7.02 -16.00 -4.23
CA ASP A 23 8.25 -16.81 -4.11
C ASP A 23 8.58 -17.16 -2.65
N LEU A 24 8.22 -16.28 -1.72
CA LEU A 24 8.34 -16.50 -0.27
C LEU A 24 7.19 -17.34 0.32
N GLY A 25 6.20 -17.74 -0.49
CA GLY A 25 5.01 -18.48 -0.05
C GLY A 25 4.06 -17.64 0.81
N ILE A 26 4.13 -16.31 0.72
CA ILE A 26 3.31 -15.37 1.48
C ILE A 26 2.16 -14.89 0.61
N LYS A 27 0.93 -15.02 1.12
CA LYS A 27 -0.27 -14.51 0.43
C LYS A 27 -0.22 -12.98 0.32
N CYS A 28 -0.15 -12.47 -0.90
CA CYS A 28 -0.24 -11.04 -1.19
C CYS A 28 -1.70 -10.64 -1.45
N ILE A 29 -2.17 -9.56 -0.82
CA ILE A 29 -3.51 -8.98 -1.03
C ILE A 29 -3.34 -7.51 -1.34
N ARG A 30 -3.88 -7.06 -2.47
CA ARG A 30 -3.87 -5.65 -2.85
C ARG A 30 -5.08 -4.91 -2.25
N ALA A 31 -4.84 -3.75 -1.66
CA ALA A 31 -5.90 -2.91 -1.09
C ALA A 31 -6.97 -2.52 -2.14
N SER A 32 -6.55 -2.27 -3.38
CA SER A 32 -7.43 -1.92 -4.52
C SER A 32 -8.48 -2.99 -4.84
N ASP A 33 -8.20 -4.26 -4.54
CA ASP A 33 -9.06 -5.40 -4.85
C ASP A 33 -10.07 -5.69 -3.73
N VAL A 34 -9.87 -5.09 -2.54
CA VAL A 34 -10.81 -5.18 -1.43
C VAL A 34 -12.03 -4.33 -1.78
N ARG A 35 -13.23 -4.92 -1.77
CA ARG A 35 -14.45 -4.16 -2.05
C ARG A 35 -14.69 -3.12 -0.97
N HIS A 36 -14.83 -1.87 -1.41
CA HIS A 36 -15.11 -0.75 -0.53
C HIS A 36 -16.64 -0.59 -0.39
N SER A 37 -17.18 -0.50 0.83
CA SER A 37 -18.63 -0.41 1.08
C SER A 37 -19.15 1.02 1.27
N GLY A 38 -18.27 2.03 1.22
CA GLY A 38 -18.63 3.45 1.39
C GLY A 38 -17.86 4.12 2.52
N ILE A 39 -18.53 4.99 3.31
CA ILE A 39 -17.95 6.04 4.17
C ILE A 39 -16.81 5.57 5.10
N ILE A 40 -16.79 4.30 5.52
CA ILE A 40 -15.70 3.71 6.31
C ILE A 40 -15.44 2.30 5.82
N ASP A 41 -14.28 2.06 5.22
CA ASP A 41 -13.88 0.72 4.78
C ASP A 41 -13.31 -0.11 5.91
N VAL A 42 -14.22 -0.51 6.81
CA VAL A 42 -13.96 -1.47 7.89
C VAL A 42 -13.22 -2.71 7.37
N PRO A 43 -13.56 -3.32 6.21
CA PRO A 43 -12.81 -4.46 5.67
C PRO A 43 -11.36 -4.11 5.34
N MET A 44 -11.09 -2.93 4.79
CA MET A 44 -9.75 -2.47 4.46
C MET A 44 -8.91 -2.27 5.74
N TYR A 45 -9.44 -1.56 6.73
CA TYR A 45 -8.74 -1.37 8.01
C TYR A 45 -8.51 -2.68 8.76
N GLN A 46 -9.44 -3.64 8.66
CA GLN A 46 -9.25 -4.98 9.20
C GLN A 46 -8.09 -5.71 8.52
N ASN A 47 -7.95 -5.59 7.19
CA ASN A 47 -6.80 -6.16 6.48
C ASN A 47 -5.50 -5.48 6.92
N ILE A 48 -5.46 -4.15 7.01
CA ILE A 48 -4.29 -3.40 7.49
C ILE A 48 -3.92 -3.81 8.92
N TYR A 49 -4.88 -4.04 9.81
CA TYR A 49 -4.61 -4.48 11.17
C TYR A 49 -4.11 -5.94 11.25
N LYS A 50 -4.77 -6.84 10.52
CA LYS A 50 -4.49 -8.28 10.57
C LYS A 50 -3.24 -8.69 9.79
N ALA A 51 -2.87 -7.95 8.75
CA ALA A 51 -1.73 -8.27 7.91
C ALA A 51 -0.42 -8.36 8.70
N ASP A 52 0.33 -9.43 8.46
CA ASP A 52 1.66 -9.62 9.06
C ASP A 52 2.64 -8.58 8.56
N ILE A 53 2.59 -8.24 7.28
CA ILE A 53 3.41 -7.21 6.62
C ILE A 53 2.49 -6.34 5.76
N VAL A 54 2.74 -5.03 5.75
CA VAL A 54 2.11 -4.09 4.80
C VAL A 54 3.21 -3.46 3.96
N VAL A 55 3.03 -3.47 2.64
CA VAL A 55 3.84 -2.65 1.71
C VAL A 55 3.01 -1.43 1.33
N ALA A 56 3.48 -0.25 1.74
CA ALA A 56 2.82 1.02 1.46
C ALA A 56 3.59 1.77 0.36
N ASP A 57 3.00 1.87 -0.82
CA ASP A 57 3.54 2.66 -1.93
C ASP A 57 3.01 4.10 -1.86
N ILE A 58 3.89 5.03 -1.46
CA ILE A 58 3.56 6.45 -1.31
C ILE A 58 4.01 7.30 -2.52
N SER A 59 4.39 6.67 -3.64
CA SER A 59 4.94 7.36 -4.82
C SER A 59 4.01 8.43 -5.41
N THR A 60 2.70 8.31 -5.20
CA THR A 60 1.71 9.27 -5.71
C THR A 60 1.24 10.29 -4.67
N LEU A 61 1.70 10.18 -3.42
CA LEU A 61 1.19 10.94 -2.28
C LEU A 61 -0.35 10.92 -2.16
N ASN A 62 -0.97 9.79 -2.56
CA ASN A 62 -2.41 9.62 -2.42
C ASN A 62 -2.81 9.74 -0.94
N ALA A 63 -3.73 10.64 -0.63
CA ALA A 63 -4.13 10.93 0.75
C ALA A 63 -4.68 9.71 1.50
N ASN A 64 -5.38 8.80 0.81
CA ASN A 64 -5.89 7.57 1.43
C ASN A 64 -4.73 6.64 1.82
N ALA A 65 -3.76 6.44 0.93
CA ALA A 65 -2.58 5.63 1.21
C ALA A 65 -1.75 6.20 2.38
N ILE A 66 -1.61 7.54 2.45
CA ILE A 66 -0.94 8.21 3.57
C ILE A 66 -1.72 8.02 4.87
N TYR A 67 -3.05 8.15 4.83
CA TYR A 67 -3.90 7.95 6.00
C TYR A 67 -3.83 6.51 6.52
N GLU A 68 -3.95 5.53 5.62
CA GLU A 68 -3.81 4.11 5.90
C GLU A 68 -2.44 3.77 6.50
N LEU A 69 -1.36 4.35 5.96
CA LEU A 69 -0.02 4.22 6.50
C LEU A 69 0.07 4.77 7.94
N GLY A 70 -0.54 5.93 8.20
CA GLY A 70 -0.63 6.50 9.54
C GLY A 70 -1.35 5.56 10.53
N VAL A 71 -2.51 5.02 10.13
CA VAL A 71 -3.26 4.04 10.93
C VAL A 71 -2.43 2.78 11.17
N ARG A 72 -1.76 2.27 10.14
CA ARG A 72 -0.88 1.10 10.25
C ARG A 72 0.27 1.35 11.22
N HIS A 73 0.93 2.50 11.16
CA HIS A 73 2.01 2.85 12.08
C HIS A 73 1.52 2.96 13.53
N ALA A 74 0.31 3.48 13.76
CA ALA A 74 -0.27 3.54 15.09
C ALA A 74 -0.57 2.15 15.67
N LEU A 75 -1.03 1.21 14.84
CA LEU A 75 -1.46 -0.12 15.28
C LEU A 75 -0.33 -1.16 15.31
N ARG A 76 0.57 -1.15 14.30
CA ARG A 76 1.63 -2.14 14.09
C ARG A 76 2.90 -1.49 13.50
N PRO A 77 3.67 -0.76 14.32
CA PRO A 77 4.76 0.13 13.87
C PRO A 77 5.97 -0.57 13.22
N TYR A 78 6.22 -1.85 13.54
CA TYR A 78 7.46 -2.55 13.13
C TYR A 78 7.31 -3.48 11.94
N THR A 79 6.14 -3.48 11.29
CA THR A 79 5.78 -4.49 10.27
C THR A 79 5.25 -3.84 8.99
N THR A 80 5.87 -2.72 8.60
CA THR A 80 5.47 -1.92 7.44
C THR A 80 6.70 -1.55 6.63
N ILE A 81 6.65 -1.86 5.33
CA ILE A 81 7.67 -1.49 4.36
C ILE A 81 7.10 -0.33 3.55
N VAL A 82 7.75 0.83 3.63
CA VAL A 82 7.35 2.01 2.86
C VAL A 82 8.23 2.09 1.62
N ILE A 83 7.60 2.21 0.45
CA ILE A 83 8.29 2.41 -0.82
C ILE A 83 7.81 3.71 -1.47
N ALA A 84 8.70 4.34 -2.21
CA ALA A 84 8.42 5.55 -2.95
C ALA A 84 9.22 5.53 -4.25
N GLU A 85 8.73 6.26 -5.24
CA GLU A 85 9.50 6.56 -6.44
C GLU A 85 10.65 7.52 -6.09
N ASP A 86 11.80 7.32 -6.74
CA ASP A 86 13.05 8.00 -6.42
C ASP A 86 12.96 9.53 -6.55
N GLN A 87 12.12 10.05 -7.45
CA GLN A 87 11.92 11.47 -7.67
C GLN A 87 10.79 12.06 -6.84
N LEU A 88 10.28 11.33 -5.84
CA LEU A 88 9.23 11.83 -4.97
C LEU A 88 9.71 13.09 -4.25
N GLN A 89 9.07 14.22 -4.54
CA GLN A 89 9.30 15.49 -3.84
C GLN A 89 8.25 15.65 -2.75
N TYR A 90 8.69 15.77 -1.50
CA TYR A 90 7.86 15.94 -0.31
C TYR A 90 8.10 17.30 0.36
#